data_AF-A0A392Q7H7-F1
#
_entry.id   AF-A0A392Q7H7-F1
#
_cell.length_a   1.000
_cell.length_b   1.000
_cell.length_c   1.000
_cell.angle_alpha   90.00
_cell.angle_beta   90.00
_cell.angle_gamma   90.00
#
_symmetry.space_group_name_H-M   'P 1'
#
loop_
_entity.id
_entity.type
_entity.pdbx_description
1 polymer ?
#
loop_
_entity_poly.entity_id
_entity_poly.type
_entity_poly.pdbx_seq_one_letter_code
_entity_poly.pdbx_strand_id
1 'polypeptide(L)'
;TKGGDACMTSRSICTEIFDQILDIAGNINYYDIRKKCVGSLCYDFSKADTFLNTKTVREALGVGDLEFVSCSSTVYNAMLQDWMKNLEVGIPALL
;
A
#
# COMPACT_ATOMS: atom_id res chain seq x y z
N THR A 1 -9.44 10.76 18.93
CA THR A 1 -8.46 9.66 18.81
C THR A 1 -7.09 10.26 18.57
N LYS A 2 -6.25 10.40 19.60
CA LYS A 2 -4.89 10.92 19.41
C LYS A 2 -4.03 9.77 18.88
N GLY A 3 -3.80 9.76 17.56
CA GLY A 3 -2.59 9.14 17.03
C GLY A 3 -1.38 9.82 17.67
N GLY A 4 -0.29 9.09 17.82
CA GLY A 4 0.90 9.60 18.50
C GLY A 4 2.05 8.63 18.40
N ASP A 5 3.16 8.97 19.07
CA ASP A 5 4.44 8.27 18.95
C ASP A 5 4.32 6.77 19.16
N ALA A 6 3.47 6.31 20.09
CA ALA A 6 3.23 4.89 20.32
C ALA A 6 2.75 4.14 19.06
N CYS A 7 1.86 4.72 18.24
CA CYS A 7 1.39 4.08 17.02
C CYS A 7 2.51 3.99 15.96
N MET A 8 3.33 5.04 15.83
CA MET A 8 4.47 5.02 14.91
C MET A 8 5.55 4.04 15.35
N THR A 9 5.89 4.02 16.64
CA THR A 9 6.85 3.09 17.23
C THR A 9 6.39 1.65 17.05
N SER A 10 5.13 1.35 17.38
CA SER A 10 4.56 0.02 17.16
C SER A 10 4.59 -0.38 15.69
N ARG A 11 4.27 0.54 14.77
CA ARG A 11 4.35 0.26 13.33
C ARG A 11 5.78 -0.10 12.93
N SER A 12 6.77 0.69 13.37
CA SER A 12 8.18 0.44 13.07
C SER A 12 8.64 -0.93 13.55
N ILE A 13 8.37 -1.26 14.81
CA ILE A 13 8.77 -2.55 15.41
C ILE A 13 8.07 -3.72 14.69
N CYS A 14 6.76 -3.63 14.45
CA CYS A 14 6.02 -4.70 13.81
C CYS A 14 6.40 -4.88 12.34
N THR A 15 6.66 -3.79 11.60
CA THR A 15 7.13 -3.86 10.21
C THR A 15 8.53 -4.46 10.12
N GLU A 16 9.43 -4.16 11.07
CA GLU A 16 10.78 -4.73 11.10
C GLU A 16 10.78 -6.26 11.14
N ILE A 17 9.85 -6.87 11.90
CA ILE A 17 9.71 -8.34 11.94
C ILE A 17 9.35 -8.90 10.56
N PHE A 18 8.44 -8.23 9.85
CA PHE A 18 8.04 -8.62 8.50
C PHE A 18 9.21 -8.49 7.51
N ASP A 19 9.96 -7.39 7.58
CA ASP A 19 11.12 -7.17 6.73
C ASP A 19 12.21 -8.23 6.96
N GLN A 20 12.49 -8.59 8.21
CA GLN A 20 13.43 -9.67 8.55
C GLN A 20 13.01 -11.03 7.97
N ILE A 21 11.70 -11.33 7.98
CA ILE A 21 11.18 -12.56 7.38
C ILE A 21 11.41 -12.55 5.86
N LEU A 22 11.14 -11.42 5.20
CA LEU A 22 11.34 -11.31 3.75
C LEU A 22 12.81 -11.35 3.34
N ASP A 23 13.71 -10.78 4.14
CA ASP A 23 15.15 -10.88 3.92
C ASP A 23 15.63 -12.34 3.90
N ILE A 24 15.09 -13.17 4.80
CA ILE A 24 15.39 -14.62 4.85
C ILE A 24 14.72 -15.36 3.69
N ALA A 25 13.46 -15.05 3.39
CA ALA A 25 12.69 -15.72 2.35
C ALA A 25 13.18 -15.39 0.92
N GLY A 26 13.93 -14.30 0.77
CA GLY A 26 14.48 -13.85 -0.50
C GLY A 26 13.41 -13.24 -1.40
N ASN A 27 13.47 -13.50 -2.71
CA ASN A 27 12.60 -12.85 -3.69
C ASN A 27 11.17 -13.44 -3.75
N ILE A 28 10.54 -13.67 -2.60
CA ILE A 28 9.16 -14.17 -2.51
C ILE A 28 8.16 -13.04 -2.68
N ASN A 29 7.03 -13.30 -3.34
CA ASN A 29 5.92 -12.35 -3.38
C ASN A 29 5.12 -12.45 -2.07
N TYR A 30 5.15 -11.40 -1.25
CA TYR A 30 4.47 -11.40 0.05
C TYR A 30 2.93 -11.36 -0.04
N TYR A 31 2.36 -11.13 -1.21
CA TYR A 31 0.93 -11.29 -1.47
C TYR A 31 0.56 -12.71 -1.93
N ASP A 32 1.50 -13.44 -2.54
CA ASP A 32 1.30 -14.82 -3.00
C ASP A 32 2.63 -15.59 -2.88
N ILE A 33 2.79 -16.30 -1.76
CA ILE A 33 4.02 -17.03 -1.41
C ILE A 33 4.41 -18.13 -2.41
N ARG A 34 3.55 -18.46 -3.38
CA ARG A 34 3.82 -19.42 -4.46
C ARG A 34 4.59 -18.80 -5.62
N LYS A 35 4.81 -17.48 -5.60
CA LYS A 35 5.39 -16.69 -6.70
C LYS A 35 6.63 -15.92 -6.25
N LYS A 36 7.42 -15.49 -7.24
CA LYS A 36 8.49 -14.51 -7.04
C LYS A 36 7.94 -13.08 -7.11
N CYS A 37 8.53 -12.16 -6.36
CA CYS A 37 8.20 -10.74 -6.44
C CYS A 37 8.77 -10.16 -7.75
N VAL A 38 7.93 -9.50 -8.55
CA VAL A 38 8.31 -8.86 -9.82
C VAL A 38 7.77 -7.43 -9.83
N GLY A 39 8.63 -6.43 -10.02
CA GLY A 39 8.25 -5.02 -9.91
C GLY A 39 8.17 -4.53 -8.46
N SER A 40 7.94 -3.23 -8.27
CA SER A 40 7.95 -2.59 -6.94
C SER A 40 6.79 -3.02 -6.03
N LEU A 41 5.66 -3.43 -6.62
CA LEU A 41 4.47 -3.92 -5.89
C LEU A 41 4.32 -5.46 -5.98
N CYS A 42 5.43 -6.16 -6.24
CA CYS A 42 5.50 -7.61 -6.47
C CYS A 42 4.64 -8.17 -7.61
N TYR A 43 3.98 -7.30 -8.36
CA TYR A 43 3.36 -7.57 -9.64
C TYR A 43 3.69 -6.47 -10.65
N ASP A 44 3.72 -6.83 -11.93
CA ASP A 44 3.88 -5.86 -13.02
C ASP A 44 2.55 -5.16 -13.32
N PHE A 45 2.42 -3.92 -12.82
CA PHE A 45 1.28 -3.03 -13.09
C PHE A 45 1.53 -2.04 -14.24
N SER A 46 2.67 -2.14 -14.94
CA SER A 46 3.07 -1.17 -15.98
C SER A 46 2.01 -0.96 -17.06
N LYS A 47 1.26 -2.02 -17.41
CA LYS A 47 0.17 -1.94 -18.39
C LYS A 47 -0.99 -1.06 -17.90
N ALA A 48 -1.37 -1.19 -16.63
CA ALA A 48 -2.43 -0.37 -16.04
C ALA A 48 -1.96 1.08 -15.93
N ASP A 49 -0.75 1.30 -15.41
CA ASP A 49 -0.16 2.64 -15.30
C ASP A 49 -0.06 3.33 -16.67
N THR A 50 0.41 2.62 -17.69
CA THR A 50 0.53 3.16 -19.07
C THR A 50 -0.83 3.46 -19.69
N PHE A 51 -1.78 2.53 -19.56
CA PHE A 51 -3.11 2.69 -20.13
C PHE A 51 -3.83 3.89 -19.50
N LEU A 52 -3.83 3.99 -18.17
CA LEU A 52 -4.50 5.06 -17.44
C LEU A 52 -3.85 6.44 -17.63
N ASN A 53 -2.56 6.48 -17.97
CA ASN A 53 -1.87 7.73 -18.33
C ASN A 53 -1.96 8.09 -19.82
N THR A 54 -2.53 7.22 -20.66
CA THR A 54 -2.74 7.55 -22.08
C THR A 54 -3.70 8.75 -22.20
N LYS A 55 -3.32 9.76 -22.98
CA LYS A 55 -4.09 11.01 -23.14
C LYS A 55 -5.57 10.76 -23.46
N THR A 56 -5.85 9.91 -24.44
CA THR A 56 -7.22 9.59 -24.86
C THR A 56 -8.04 8.90 -23.75
N VAL A 57 -7.39 8.09 -22.91
CA VAL A 57 -8.04 7.45 -21.76
C VAL A 57 -8.36 8.49 -20.68
N ARG A 58 -7.42 9.39 -20.38
CA ARG A 58 -7.65 10.48 -19.41
C ARG A 58 -8.75 11.44 -19.86
N GLU A 59 -8.78 11.77 -21.14
CA GLU A 59 -9.84 12.58 -21.76
C GLU A 59 -11.21 11.88 -21.65
N ALA A 60 -11.26 10.58 -21.95
CA ALA A 60 -12.49 9.80 -21.84
C ALA A 60 -13.01 9.69 -20.40
N LEU A 61 -12.11 9.63 -19.41
CA LEU A 61 -12.45 9.59 -17.98
C LEU A 61 -12.75 10.97 -17.38
N GLY A 62 -12.44 12.07 -18.09
CA GLY A 62 -12.66 13.43 -17.59
C GLY A 62 -11.77 13.83 -16.42
N VAL A 63 -10.59 13.21 -16.28
CA VAL A 63 -9.66 13.47 -15.15
C VAL A 63 -8.66 14.61 -15.42
N GLY A 64 -8.77 15.27 -16.57
CA GLY A 64 -7.87 16.35 -16.98
C GLY A 64 -6.42 15.86 -17.12
N ASP A 65 -5.49 16.67 -16.64
CA ASP A 65 -4.05 16.41 -16.75
C ASP A 65 -3.47 15.62 -15.57
N LEU A 66 -4.30 15.08 -14.69
CA LEU A 66 -3.84 14.26 -13.56
C LEU A 66 -3.02 13.07 -14.07
N GLU A 67 -1.88 12.85 -13.43
CA GLU A 67 -1.07 11.65 -13.63
C GLU A 67 -1.60 10.53 -12.74
N PHE A 68 -1.87 9.38 -13.34
CA PHE A 68 -2.23 8.18 -12.61
C PHE A 68 -0.97 7.54 -12.00
N VAL A 69 -1.04 7.24 -10.71
CA VAL A 69 -0.05 6.43 -10.00
C VAL A 69 -0.77 5.32 -9.24
N SER A 70 -0.17 4.12 -9.22
CA SER A 70 -0.77 2.96 -8.55
C SER A 70 -0.91 3.14 -7.02
N CYS A 71 0.04 3.81 -6.37
CA CYS A 71 0.00 4.07 -4.92
C CYS A 71 0.57 5.46 -4.60
N SER A 72 -0.21 6.31 -3.90
CA SER A 72 0.23 7.66 -3.49
C SER A 72 1.04 7.62 -2.20
N SER A 73 2.30 8.04 -2.26
CA SER A 73 3.16 8.16 -1.06
C SER A 73 2.68 9.24 -0.09
N THR A 74 2.05 10.31 -0.59
CA THR A 74 1.46 11.36 0.24
C THR A 74 0.36 10.81 1.13
N VAL A 75 -0.58 10.05 0.56
CA VAL A 75 -1.67 9.43 1.33
C VAL A 75 -1.12 8.36 2.27
N TYR A 76 -0.19 7.52 1.79
CA TYR A 76 0.48 6.52 2.61
C TYR A 76 1.11 7.14 3.87
N ASN A 77 1.90 8.21 3.70
CA ASN A 77 2.56 8.88 4.81
C ASN A 77 1.58 9.53 5.78
N ALA A 78 0.49 10.12 5.28
CA ALA A 78 -0.54 10.73 6.10
C ALA A 78 -1.27 9.70 7.00
N MET A 79 -1.34 8.44 6.58
CA MET A 79 -2.06 7.37 7.27
C MET A 79 -1.18 6.45 8.13
N LEU A 80 0.13 6.69 8.25
CA LEU A 80 1.02 5.76 8.96
C LEU A 80 0.63 5.49 10.41
N GLN A 81 0.09 6.50 11.10
CA GLN A 81 -0.36 6.36 12.49
C GLN A 81 -1.65 5.55 12.64
N ASP A 82 -2.40 5.38 11.56
CA ASP A 82 -3.67 4.65 11.58
C ASP A 82 -3.45 3.14 11.57
N TRP A 83 -2.32 2.66 11.07
CA TRP A 83 -2.00 1.23 10.94
C TRP A 83 -2.13 0.48 12.26
N MET A 84 -1.67 1.09 13.36
CA MET A 84 -1.67 0.46 14.69
C MET A 84 -2.87 0.85 15.55
N LYS A 85 -3.90 1.47 14.99
CA LYS A 85 -5.16 1.69 15.70
C LYS A 85 -5.97 0.40 15.76
N ASN A 86 -6.52 0.10 16.92
CA ASN A 86 -7.46 -1.02 17.05
C ASN A 86 -8.81 -0.64 16.42
N LEU A 87 -9.01 -1.01 15.15
CA LEU A 87 -10.27 -0.83 14.42
C LEU A 87 -11.27 -1.97 14.67
N GLU A 88 -10.82 -3.11 15.22
CA GLU A 88 -11.64 -4.30 15.47
C GLU A 88 -12.82 -3.99 16.40
N VAL A 89 -12.61 -3.14 17.41
CA VAL A 89 -13.65 -2.76 18.39
C VAL A 89 -14.86 -2.05 17.76
N GLY A 90 -14.72 -1.52 16.55
CA GLY A 90 -15.81 -0.90 15.80
C GLY A 90 -16.66 -1.90 15.01
N ILE A 91 -16.14 -3.10 14.72
CA ILE A 91 -16.83 -4.11 13.89
C ILE A 91 -18.14 -4.59 14.53
N PRO A 92 -18.21 -4.90 15.84
CA PRO A 92 -19.45 -5.39 16.45
C PRO A 92 -20.65 -4.45 16.30
N ALA A 93 -20.43 -3.14 16.22
CA ALA A 93 -21.51 -2.16 16.06
C ALA A 93 -22.06 -2.07 14.62
N LEU A 94 -21.39 -2.71 13.65
CA LEU A 94 -21.75 -2.70 12.23
C LEU A 94 -22.50 -3.96 11.78
N LEU A 95 -22.65 -4.97 12.66
CA LEU A 95 -23.35 -6.23 12.42
C LEU A 95 -24.80 -6.16 12.92
#